data_AF-A0A9E2GVA7-F1
#
_entry.id   AF-A0A9E2GVA7-F1
#
_cell.length_a   1.000
_cell.length_b   1.000
_cell.length_c   1.000
_cell.angle_alpha   90.00
_cell.angle_beta   90.00
_cell.angle_gamma   90.00
#
_symmetry.space_group_name_H-M   'P 1'
#
loop_
_entity.id
_entity.type
_entity.pdbx_description
1 polymer ?
#
loop_
_entity_poly.entity_id
_entity_poly.type
_entity_poly.pdbx_seq_one_letter_code
_entity_poly.pdbx_strand_id
1 'polypeptide(L)'
;MSFLLFLLLLSPTASPEFRPEMFSMRVPFTEAVTHELTAGQLTLERALNLRELAVRNPGALPEPWRTRALSSRIPGWAGTGILVENFQIRKQLGLRADEGFPAPLALFLDSEIFPIRVEYTEAYYEELARAVLAGAETAWQKEIVEWGYFMPPQVTAENPYRILVADTGMQASGYMSPVDYWWDTAWDDCTSWIMIDWQNDAQWVRDTVAHELSHATQASMDCLEHIGFWENTSTFMEGQVEPDLGVWFQDAVLEYFQSEPHRSVSAGEYMDYYWYGGFFWPHVLASLYAGDDEKAVFVRRIWEGAMQESGGAGNTVDYMEAIDTLLMERQADLNTAYESYAVQRTLIGEWSGSSMAKVQWADRYNTIPPVAGTLIVSERGQVSPPAGQQPQAYGTNYWDLSWPTNYTRELRVTLTSPDQGPWSLVLFHPQWSTVQTVRMEDAVAELTFTPTAGQRPRLAVVRGGTESFSPENPQSGVNYTLSYGPLVPDPIVDEASPFEHLQGTSGQVTLRGLYFQDGATVDFSPDTIEVTGVQIVSENEVIVSITVPADAPLGAYAVTLTNPDEGSGSFDRAIFIKPAPVKPVIDGDCSCSTGPGGRIPGPGGPFSGPGSLLLLGLGLFIIRRFGHA
;
A
#
# COMPACT_ATOMS: atom_id res chain seq x y z
N MET A 1 -27.80 42.98 -48.45
CA MET A 1 -26.67 42.04 -48.58
C MET A 1 -25.78 42.26 -47.38
N SER A 2 -26.08 41.61 -46.26
CA SER A 2 -25.62 40.26 -45.86
C SER A 2 -24.34 40.36 -45.04
N PHE A 3 -24.49 40.28 -43.71
CA PHE A 3 -23.45 39.83 -42.81
C PHE A 3 -23.91 38.48 -42.24
N LEU A 4 -23.17 37.42 -42.57
CA LEU A 4 -23.37 36.07 -42.06
C LEU A 4 -22.89 36.01 -40.61
N LEU A 5 -23.75 35.53 -39.71
CA LEU A 5 -23.35 34.98 -38.42
C LEU A 5 -23.18 33.46 -38.60
N PHE A 6 -21.98 32.95 -38.33
CA PHE A 6 -21.68 31.52 -38.29
C PHE A 6 -22.14 30.98 -36.93
N LEU A 7 -23.23 30.22 -36.89
CA LEU A 7 -23.52 29.33 -35.74
C LEU A 7 -22.60 28.11 -35.89
N LEU A 8 -21.61 28.00 -35.01
CA LEU A 8 -20.97 26.73 -34.68
C LEU A 8 -22.03 25.87 -33.97
N LEU A 9 -22.59 24.92 -34.72
CA LEU A 9 -23.30 23.78 -34.14
C LEU A 9 -22.26 22.97 -33.35
N LEU A 10 -22.27 23.11 -32.03
CA LEU A 10 -21.75 22.08 -31.14
C LEU A 10 -22.49 20.80 -31.51
N SER A 11 -21.76 19.82 -32.03
CA SER A 11 -22.26 18.45 -32.15
C SER A 11 -22.85 18.05 -30.80
N PRO A 12 -24.04 17.41 -30.73
CA PRO A 12 -24.48 16.82 -29.48
C PRO A 12 -23.37 15.89 -29.01
N THR A 13 -22.91 16.09 -27.78
CA THR A 13 -22.11 15.11 -27.05
C THR A 13 -22.79 13.75 -27.24
N ALA A 14 -22.05 12.75 -27.71
CA ALA A 14 -22.60 11.41 -27.86
C ALA A 14 -23.29 11.04 -26.55
N SER A 15 -24.54 10.55 -26.63
CA SER A 15 -25.20 9.99 -25.45
C SER A 15 -24.26 8.98 -24.82
N PRO A 16 -24.06 9.01 -23.49
CA PRO A 16 -23.15 8.08 -22.85
C PRO A 16 -23.53 6.65 -23.25
N GLU A 17 -22.55 5.86 -23.67
CA GLU A 17 -22.76 4.46 -24.02
C GLU A 17 -22.59 3.61 -22.76
N PHE A 18 -23.42 2.60 -22.59
CA PHE A 18 -23.28 1.67 -21.49
C PHE A 18 -21.95 0.91 -21.59
N ARG A 19 -21.25 0.81 -20.46
CA ARG A 19 -20.02 0.03 -20.32
C ARG A 19 -20.22 -1.01 -19.20
N PRO A 20 -19.88 -2.30 -19.39
CA PRO A 20 -20.06 -3.32 -18.35
C PRO A 20 -19.41 -2.97 -17.00
N GLU A 21 -18.35 -2.16 -17.01
CA GLU A 21 -17.64 -1.68 -15.83
C GLU A 21 -18.51 -0.79 -14.92
N MET A 22 -19.58 -0.19 -15.46
CA MET A 22 -20.57 0.57 -14.66
C MET A 22 -21.32 -0.33 -13.67
N PHE A 23 -21.30 -1.65 -13.85
CA PHE A 23 -21.78 -2.61 -12.86
C PHE A 23 -20.64 -3.01 -11.92
N SER A 24 -20.38 -2.16 -10.92
CA SER A 24 -19.31 -2.37 -9.94
C SER A 24 -19.72 -3.35 -8.83
N MET A 25 -21.02 -3.41 -8.48
CA MET A 25 -21.62 -4.33 -7.52
C MET A 25 -21.80 -5.74 -8.14
N ARG A 26 -20.78 -6.57 -7.97
CA ARG A 26 -20.68 -7.91 -8.55
C ARG A 26 -20.90 -8.99 -7.50
N VAL A 27 -22.06 -9.63 -7.55
CA VAL A 27 -22.41 -10.84 -6.80
C VAL A 27 -22.76 -11.95 -7.80
N PRO A 28 -22.75 -13.25 -7.42
CA PRO A 28 -22.96 -14.34 -8.38
C PRO A 28 -24.18 -14.16 -9.29
N PHE A 29 -25.27 -13.57 -8.75
CA PHE A 29 -26.45 -13.23 -9.54
C PHE A 29 -26.19 -12.09 -10.55
N THR A 30 -25.62 -10.95 -10.13
CA THR A 30 -25.39 -9.81 -11.02
C THR A 30 -24.28 -10.07 -12.03
N GLU A 31 -23.30 -10.91 -11.71
CA GLU A 31 -22.31 -11.41 -12.66
C GLU A 31 -22.95 -12.26 -13.76
N ALA A 32 -23.86 -13.16 -13.39
CA ALA A 32 -24.61 -13.94 -14.37
C ALA A 32 -25.46 -13.03 -15.28
N VAL A 33 -26.08 -11.97 -14.74
CA VAL A 33 -26.79 -10.97 -15.54
C VAL A 33 -25.83 -10.24 -16.49
N THR A 34 -24.68 -9.80 -15.99
CA THR A 34 -23.67 -9.05 -16.76
C THR A 34 -23.08 -9.91 -17.88
N HIS A 35 -22.85 -11.20 -17.62
CA HIS A 35 -22.38 -12.16 -18.62
C HIS A 35 -23.37 -12.31 -19.78
N GLU A 36 -24.65 -12.52 -19.48
CA GLU A 36 -25.71 -12.68 -20.50
C GLU A 36 -25.96 -11.37 -21.28
N LEU A 37 -25.86 -10.21 -20.60
CA LEU A 37 -25.91 -8.90 -21.25
C LEU A 37 -24.74 -8.74 -22.25
N THR A 38 -23.51 -9.04 -21.82
CA THR A 38 -22.31 -8.92 -22.66
C THR A 38 -22.31 -9.92 -23.82
N ALA A 39 -22.93 -11.09 -23.62
CA ALA A 39 -23.15 -12.10 -24.66
C ALA A 39 -24.30 -11.76 -25.64
N GLY A 40 -24.96 -10.61 -25.48
CA GLY A 40 -26.07 -10.15 -26.32
C GLY A 40 -27.37 -10.95 -26.12
N GLN A 41 -27.50 -11.68 -25.01
CA GLN A 41 -28.69 -12.48 -24.67
C GLN A 41 -29.73 -11.68 -23.87
N LEU A 42 -29.32 -10.55 -23.27
CA LEU A 42 -30.20 -9.60 -22.59
C LEU A 42 -30.06 -8.20 -23.20
N THR A 43 -31.15 -7.43 -23.16
CA THR A 43 -31.05 -5.98 -23.31
C THR A 43 -30.63 -5.35 -21.99
N LEU A 44 -30.05 -4.14 -22.02
CA LEU A 44 -29.67 -3.42 -20.80
C LEU A 44 -30.87 -3.18 -19.87
N GLU A 45 -32.00 -2.71 -20.41
CA GLU A 45 -33.24 -2.52 -19.62
C GLU A 45 -33.68 -3.84 -18.95
N ARG A 46 -33.51 -4.97 -19.65
CA ARG A 46 -33.84 -6.28 -19.07
C ARG A 46 -32.86 -6.66 -17.96
N ALA A 47 -31.57 -6.39 -18.13
CA ALA A 47 -30.55 -6.63 -17.11
C ALA A 47 -30.82 -5.80 -15.84
N LEU A 48 -31.10 -4.51 -15.99
CA LEU A 48 -31.44 -3.60 -14.88
C LEU A 48 -32.67 -4.10 -14.10
N ASN A 49 -33.75 -4.45 -14.81
CA ASN A 49 -34.97 -5.00 -14.18
C ASN A 49 -34.69 -6.32 -13.42
N LEU A 50 -33.81 -7.18 -13.93
CA LEU A 50 -33.44 -8.43 -13.24
C LEU A 50 -32.63 -8.15 -11.97
N ARG A 51 -31.67 -7.23 -12.03
CA ARG A 51 -30.87 -6.79 -10.87
C ARG A 51 -31.76 -6.21 -9.78
N GLU A 52 -32.67 -5.32 -10.15
CA GLU A 52 -33.63 -4.67 -9.24
C GLU A 52 -34.55 -5.70 -8.56
N LEU A 53 -35.19 -6.57 -9.35
CA LEU A 53 -36.08 -7.61 -8.81
C LEU A 53 -35.35 -8.60 -7.91
N ALA A 54 -34.07 -8.90 -8.16
CA ALA A 54 -33.31 -9.79 -7.31
C ALA A 54 -33.12 -9.24 -5.89
N VAL A 55 -33.09 -7.92 -5.74
CA VAL A 55 -33.03 -7.23 -4.43
C VAL A 55 -34.44 -7.06 -3.85
N ARG A 56 -35.34 -6.41 -4.59
CA ARG A 56 -36.65 -5.96 -4.07
C ARG A 56 -37.67 -7.09 -3.94
N ASN A 57 -37.68 -8.04 -4.88
CA ASN A 57 -38.69 -9.10 -4.92
C ASN A 57 -38.19 -10.33 -5.72
N PRO A 58 -37.24 -11.11 -5.17
CA PRO A 58 -36.64 -12.24 -5.87
C PRO A 58 -37.66 -13.32 -6.27
N GLY A 59 -38.80 -13.40 -5.58
CA GLY A 59 -39.89 -14.33 -5.91
C GLY A 59 -40.62 -13.99 -7.22
N ALA A 60 -40.60 -12.72 -7.65
CA ALA A 60 -41.22 -12.23 -8.88
C ALA A 60 -40.33 -12.40 -10.12
N LEU A 61 -39.08 -12.85 -9.95
CA LEU A 61 -38.19 -13.16 -11.07
C LEU A 61 -38.80 -14.28 -11.95
N PRO A 62 -38.61 -14.25 -13.28
CA PRO A 62 -38.95 -15.38 -14.14
C PRO A 62 -37.84 -16.44 -14.13
N GLU A 63 -38.17 -17.66 -14.56
CA GLU A 63 -37.15 -18.69 -14.77
C GLU A 63 -36.24 -18.35 -15.96
N PRO A 64 -34.94 -18.70 -15.91
CA PRO A 64 -34.25 -19.42 -14.82
C PRO A 64 -33.71 -18.51 -13.70
N TRP A 65 -33.95 -17.19 -13.78
CA TRP A 65 -33.38 -16.19 -12.85
C TRP A 65 -33.89 -16.35 -11.43
N ARG A 66 -35.16 -16.70 -11.24
CA ARG A 66 -35.70 -16.98 -9.92
C ARG A 66 -34.96 -18.11 -9.23
N THR A 67 -34.77 -19.24 -9.91
CA THR A 67 -33.99 -20.36 -9.36
C THR A 67 -32.57 -19.92 -8.99
N ARG A 68 -31.91 -19.12 -9.84
CA ARG A 68 -30.57 -18.56 -9.54
C ARG A 68 -30.58 -17.68 -8.29
N ALA A 69 -31.45 -16.68 -8.21
CA ALA A 69 -31.55 -15.75 -7.08
C ALA A 69 -31.91 -16.46 -5.76
N LEU A 70 -32.78 -17.48 -5.81
CA LEU A 70 -33.14 -18.26 -4.62
C LEU A 70 -32.01 -19.21 -4.17
N SER A 71 -31.15 -19.65 -5.09
CA SER A 71 -29.99 -20.52 -4.78
C SER A 71 -28.78 -19.74 -4.25
N SER A 72 -28.61 -18.50 -4.67
CA SER A 72 -27.57 -17.58 -4.22
C SER A 72 -28.23 -16.21 -4.05
N ARG A 73 -28.74 -15.98 -2.83
CA ARG A 73 -29.41 -14.74 -2.45
C ARG A 73 -28.45 -13.57 -2.61
N ILE A 74 -29.00 -12.39 -2.90
CA ILE A 74 -28.23 -11.15 -2.82
C ILE A 74 -27.80 -10.99 -1.35
N PRO A 75 -26.50 -10.83 -1.07
CA PRO A 75 -26.04 -10.58 0.28
C PRO A 75 -26.43 -9.18 0.73
N GLY A 76 -26.65 -9.02 2.04
CA GLY A 76 -27.01 -7.76 2.71
C GLY A 76 -26.24 -6.54 2.19
N TRP A 77 -24.92 -6.62 2.27
CA TRP A 77 -23.98 -5.55 1.90
C TRP A 77 -24.05 -5.09 0.44
N ALA A 78 -24.74 -5.81 -0.46
CA ALA A 78 -24.85 -5.45 -1.87
C ALA A 78 -26.17 -4.75 -2.23
N GLY A 79 -27.16 -4.73 -1.33
CA GLY A 79 -28.52 -4.29 -1.63
C GLY A 79 -28.58 -2.85 -2.13
N THR A 80 -28.13 -1.92 -1.28
CA THR A 80 -28.12 -0.48 -1.60
C THR A 80 -27.31 -0.20 -2.86
N GLY A 81 -26.09 -0.72 -2.96
CA GLY A 81 -25.27 -0.48 -4.14
C GLY A 81 -25.83 -0.98 -5.45
N ILE A 82 -26.42 -2.18 -5.50
CA ILE A 82 -27.06 -2.68 -6.73
C ILE A 82 -28.18 -1.72 -7.17
N LEU A 83 -28.96 -1.19 -6.22
CA LEU A 83 -30.09 -0.30 -6.48
C LEU A 83 -29.63 1.11 -6.88
N VAL A 84 -28.63 1.66 -6.21
CA VAL A 84 -28.04 2.97 -6.55
C VAL A 84 -27.37 2.95 -7.92
N GLU A 85 -26.55 1.94 -8.23
CA GLU A 85 -25.98 1.79 -9.58
C GLU A 85 -27.04 1.67 -10.66
N ASN A 86 -28.08 0.85 -10.40
CA ASN A 86 -29.19 0.70 -11.34
C ASN A 86 -29.86 2.04 -11.61
N PHE A 87 -30.13 2.81 -10.55
CA PHE A 87 -30.71 4.15 -10.64
C PHE A 87 -29.81 5.09 -11.45
N GLN A 88 -28.53 5.20 -11.10
CA GLN A 88 -27.55 6.06 -11.78
C GLN A 88 -27.46 5.73 -13.28
N ILE A 89 -27.35 4.45 -13.64
CA ILE A 89 -27.28 3.99 -15.03
C ILE A 89 -28.57 4.32 -15.79
N ARG A 90 -29.74 4.09 -15.19
CA ARG A 90 -31.02 4.44 -15.83
C ARG A 90 -31.10 5.93 -16.13
N LYS A 91 -30.67 6.77 -15.19
CA LYS A 91 -30.69 8.23 -15.34
C LYS A 91 -29.72 8.71 -16.41
N GLN A 92 -28.45 8.30 -16.33
CA GLN A 92 -27.42 8.68 -17.29
C GLN A 92 -27.79 8.29 -18.74
N LEU A 93 -28.49 7.17 -18.92
CA LEU A 93 -28.87 6.63 -20.23
C LEU A 93 -30.31 6.98 -20.67
N GLY A 94 -31.05 7.77 -19.87
CA GLY A 94 -32.43 8.14 -20.18
C GLY A 94 -33.39 6.95 -20.28
N LEU A 95 -33.13 5.89 -19.52
CA LEU A 95 -33.96 4.68 -19.47
C LEU A 95 -35.14 4.87 -18.50
N ARG A 96 -36.12 3.96 -18.59
CA ARG A 96 -37.28 3.96 -17.70
C ARG A 96 -36.84 3.92 -16.23
N ALA A 97 -37.47 4.74 -15.39
CA ALA A 97 -37.26 4.77 -13.95
C ALA A 97 -37.55 3.41 -13.28
N ASP A 98 -36.92 3.19 -12.13
CA ASP A 98 -37.14 2.02 -11.27
C ASP A 98 -38.60 1.90 -10.80
N GLU A 99 -38.98 0.75 -10.23
CA GLU A 99 -40.25 0.65 -9.54
C GLU A 99 -40.35 1.74 -8.46
N GLY A 100 -41.53 2.37 -8.38
CA GLY A 100 -41.79 3.46 -7.45
C GLY A 100 -41.80 3.01 -5.99
N PHE A 101 -42.35 3.85 -5.11
CA PHE A 101 -42.56 3.49 -3.72
C PHE A 101 -43.35 2.18 -3.57
N PRO A 102 -42.99 1.31 -2.61
CA PRO A 102 -43.77 0.11 -2.31
C PRO A 102 -45.20 0.50 -1.90
N ALA A 103 -46.17 -0.36 -2.16
CA ALA A 103 -47.54 -0.12 -1.68
C ALA A 103 -47.56 0.02 -0.13
N PRO A 104 -48.42 0.88 0.45
CA PRO A 104 -48.54 0.99 1.90
C PRO A 104 -48.93 -0.35 2.55
N LEU A 105 -48.28 -0.69 3.67
CA LEU A 105 -48.63 -1.87 4.46
C LEU A 105 -49.69 -1.54 5.53
N ALA A 106 -50.45 -2.56 5.92
CA ALA A 106 -51.55 -2.41 6.89
C ALA A 106 -51.07 -2.22 8.33
N LEU A 107 -49.87 -2.72 8.67
CA LEU A 107 -49.28 -2.61 10.00
C LEU A 107 -48.17 -1.58 9.96
N PHE A 108 -48.23 -0.60 10.85
CA PHE A 108 -47.23 0.46 10.92
C PHE A 108 -47.14 1.07 12.32
N LEU A 109 -45.99 1.69 12.59
CA LEU A 109 -45.71 2.52 13.75
C LEU A 109 -45.25 3.89 13.24
N ASP A 110 -45.85 4.96 13.74
CA ASP A 110 -45.41 6.33 13.47
C ASP A 110 -44.59 6.84 14.66
N SER A 111 -43.48 7.53 14.37
CA SER A 111 -42.76 8.28 15.40
C SER A 111 -43.62 9.43 15.90
N GLU A 112 -43.57 9.69 17.22
CA GLU A 112 -44.22 10.85 17.83
C GLU A 112 -43.37 12.13 17.73
N ILE A 113 -42.11 12.01 17.31
CA ILE A 113 -41.09 13.08 17.40
C ILE A 113 -40.64 13.51 16.00
N PHE A 114 -40.46 12.54 15.09
CA PHE A 114 -39.93 12.77 13.75
C PHE A 114 -40.91 12.28 12.68
N PRO A 115 -40.80 12.76 11.44
CA PRO A 115 -41.65 12.32 10.34
C PRO A 115 -41.19 10.95 9.81
N ILE A 116 -41.24 9.92 10.66
CA ILE A 116 -40.81 8.55 10.37
C ILE A 116 -42.00 7.61 10.52
N ARG A 117 -42.15 6.69 9.56
CA ARG A 117 -43.08 5.57 9.62
C ARG A 117 -42.34 4.26 9.39
N VAL A 118 -42.51 3.33 10.33
CA VAL A 118 -42.05 1.94 10.20
C VAL A 118 -43.24 1.06 9.83
N GLU A 119 -43.22 0.50 8.63
CA GLU A 119 -44.23 -0.42 8.11
C GLU A 119 -43.74 -1.86 8.16
N TYR A 120 -44.62 -2.82 8.44
CA TYR A 120 -44.21 -4.23 8.56
C TYR A 120 -45.28 -5.19 8.03
N THR A 121 -44.85 -6.33 7.48
CA THR A 121 -45.75 -7.21 6.72
C THR A 121 -46.56 -8.16 7.59
N GLU A 122 -46.05 -8.54 8.77
CA GLU A 122 -46.66 -9.55 9.64
C GLU A 122 -46.63 -9.11 11.12
N ALA A 123 -47.69 -9.42 11.87
CA ALA A 123 -47.84 -8.95 13.26
C ALA A 123 -46.69 -9.40 14.20
N TYR A 124 -46.03 -10.52 13.91
CA TYR A 124 -44.91 -11.00 14.72
C TYR A 124 -43.60 -10.22 14.47
N TYR A 125 -43.53 -9.36 13.46
CA TYR A 125 -42.41 -8.42 13.26
C TYR A 125 -42.51 -7.16 14.13
N GLU A 126 -43.57 -6.99 14.92
CA GLU A 126 -43.80 -5.76 15.70
C GLU A 126 -42.66 -5.46 16.69
N GLU A 127 -42.06 -6.47 17.32
CA GLU A 127 -40.92 -6.27 18.23
C GLU A 127 -39.72 -5.65 17.50
N LEU A 128 -39.36 -6.21 16.34
CA LEU A 128 -38.32 -5.67 15.48
C LEU A 128 -38.68 -4.28 14.96
N ALA A 129 -39.93 -4.08 14.51
CA ALA A 129 -40.40 -2.78 14.02
C ALA A 129 -40.29 -1.67 15.09
N ARG A 130 -40.53 -2.00 16.37
CA ARG A 130 -40.33 -1.06 17.49
C ARG A 130 -38.85 -0.75 17.70
N ALA A 131 -37.97 -1.73 17.59
CA ALA A 131 -36.53 -1.52 17.67
C ALA A 131 -36.00 -0.67 16.50
N VAL A 132 -36.50 -0.94 15.28
CA VAL A 132 -36.21 -0.15 14.08
C VAL A 132 -36.66 1.29 14.24
N LEU A 133 -37.88 1.53 14.74
CA LEU A 133 -38.37 2.89 15.01
C LEU A 133 -37.46 3.63 16.01
N ALA A 134 -37.10 2.98 17.12
CA ALA A 134 -36.23 3.58 18.13
C ALA A 134 -34.81 3.87 17.60
N GLY A 135 -34.26 2.97 16.77
CA GLY A 135 -32.99 3.20 16.07
C GLY A 135 -33.08 4.38 15.10
N ALA A 136 -34.15 4.46 14.33
CA ALA A 136 -34.38 5.53 13.36
C ALA A 136 -34.55 6.88 14.06
N GLU A 137 -35.25 6.95 15.20
CA GLU A 137 -35.36 8.18 16.00
C GLU A 137 -34.00 8.64 16.54
N THR A 138 -33.14 7.70 16.96
CA THR A 138 -31.79 8.00 17.46
C THR A 138 -30.89 8.50 16.34
N ALA A 139 -30.87 7.80 15.20
CA ALA A 139 -30.11 8.18 14.02
C ALA A 139 -30.59 9.52 13.45
N TRP A 140 -31.90 9.76 13.36
CA TRP A 140 -32.48 11.02 12.90
C TRP A 140 -32.08 12.21 13.78
N GLN A 141 -32.15 12.03 15.11
CA GLN A 141 -31.74 13.06 16.05
C GLN A 141 -30.25 13.42 15.87
N LYS A 142 -29.38 12.44 15.68
CA LYS A 142 -27.94 12.69 15.50
C LYS A 142 -27.62 13.25 14.11
N GLU A 143 -27.93 12.50 13.07
CA GLU A 143 -27.52 12.82 11.69
C GLU A 143 -28.16 14.12 11.20
N ILE A 144 -29.49 14.22 11.32
CA ILE A 144 -30.25 15.32 10.72
C ILE A 144 -30.34 16.51 11.66
N VAL A 145 -30.69 16.29 12.93
CA VAL A 145 -30.94 17.41 13.86
C VAL A 145 -29.65 17.99 14.44
N GLU A 146 -28.74 17.15 14.92
CA GLU A 146 -27.51 17.61 15.59
C GLU A 146 -26.38 17.92 14.58
N TRP A 147 -26.17 17.06 13.59
CA TRP A 147 -25.08 17.20 12.62
C TRP A 147 -25.50 17.87 11.31
N GLY A 148 -26.80 18.02 11.06
CA GLY A 148 -27.33 18.83 9.97
C GLY A 148 -27.25 18.17 8.59
N TYR A 149 -27.19 16.84 8.52
CA TYR A 149 -27.36 16.10 7.25
C TYR A 149 -28.74 16.38 6.65
N PHE A 150 -28.85 16.26 5.33
CA PHE A 150 -30.06 16.65 4.63
C PHE A 150 -31.15 15.63 4.88
N MET A 151 -32.33 16.13 5.23
CA MET A 151 -33.48 15.29 5.53
C MET A 151 -34.01 14.63 4.25
N PRO A 152 -34.30 13.32 4.27
CA PRO A 152 -34.88 12.65 3.12
C PRO A 152 -36.25 13.23 2.72
N PRO A 153 -36.49 13.47 1.42
CA PRO A 153 -37.75 14.01 0.95
C PRO A 153 -38.96 13.15 1.36
N GLN A 154 -39.96 13.80 1.96
CA GLN A 154 -41.22 13.17 2.36
C GLN A 154 -42.24 13.33 1.24
N VAL A 155 -42.35 12.31 0.39
CA VAL A 155 -43.14 12.41 -0.86
C VAL A 155 -44.40 11.56 -0.88
N THR A 156 -44.73 10.91 0.24
CA THR A 156 -46.00 10.18 0.39
C THR A 156 -47.14 11.10 0.78
N ALA A 157 -48.39 10.72 0.47
CA ALA A 157 -49.56 11.54 0.78
C ALA A 157 -49.74 11.75 2.29
N GLU A 158 -49.27 10.80 3.09
CA GLU A 158 -49.25 10.83 4.55
C GLU A 158 -48.06 11.64 5.10
N ASN A 159 -47.04 11.88 4.27
CA ASN A 159 -45.83 12.67 4.54
C ASN A 159 -44.80 12.14 5.58
N PRO A 160 -44.76 10.86 6.01
CA PRO A 160 -43.57 10.33 6.70
C PRO A 160 -42.56 9.73 5.72
N TYR A 161 -41.28 9.73 6.13
CA TYR A 161 -40.24 8.89 5.55
C TYR A 161 -40.47 7.42 5.92
N ARG A 162 -40.37 6.52 4.94
CA ARG A 162 -40.83 5.13 5.07
C ARG A 162 -39.68 4.16 5.26
N ILE A 163 -39.75 3.39 6.33
CA ILE A 163 -38.88 2.26 6.63
C ILE A 163 -39.75 1.01 6.68
N LEU A 164 -39.41 -0.02 5.92
CA LEU A 164 -40.17 -1.27 5.85
C LEU A 164 -39.43 -2.38 6.59
N VAL A 165 -40.16 -3.28 7.24
CA VAL A 165 -39.64 -4.50 7.85
C VAL A 165 -40.32 -5.71 7.23
N ALA A 166 -39.55 -6.55 6.52
CA ALA A 166 -40.07 -7.69 5.79
C ALA A 166 -39.03 -8.80 5.58
N ASP A 167 -39.45 -9.92 4.99
CA ASP A 167 -38.55 -10.97 4.50
C ASP A 167 -37.94 -10.59 3.15
N THR A 168 -36.69 -10.15 3.18
CA THR A 168 -35.90 -9.85 1.98
C THR A 168 -35.10 -11.07 1.52
N GLY A 169 -34.84 -12.00 2.45
CA GLY A 169 -33.95 -13.13 2.23
C GLY A 169 -32.47 -12.77 2.24
N MET A 170 -32.11 -11.58 2.75
CA MET A 170 -30.74 -11.05 2.81
C MET A 170 -30.01 -11.35 4.13
N GLN A 171 -30.63 -12.11 5.04
CA GLN A 171 -30.03 -12.66 6.26
C GLN A 171 -29.52 -11.59 7.24
N ALA A 172 -30.44 -10.86 7.88
CA ALA A 172 -30.16 -9.89 8.94
C ALA A 172 -29.35 -8.68 8.45
N SER A 173 -29.90 -7.97 7.46
CA SER A 173 -29.32 -6.75 6.88
C SER A 173 -30.41 -5.76 6.47
N GLY A 174 -30.05 -4.63 5.86
CA GLY A 174 -30.95 -3.62 5.33
C GLY A 174 -30.57 -3.23 3.90
N TYR A 175 -31.38 -2.38 3.29
CA TYR A 175 -30.97 -1.59 2.14
C TYR A 175 -31.80 -0.31 2.02
N MET A 176 -31.17 0.73 1.49
CA MET A 176 -31.83 1.93 1.00
C MET A 176 -32.11 1.76 -0.49
N SER A 177 -33.29 2.22 -0.92
CA SER A 177 -33.72 2.15 -2.30
C SER A 177 -34.05 3.54 -2.87
N PRO A 178 -33.29 4.04 -3.87
CA PRO A 178 -33.67 5.25 -4.59
C PRO A 178 -34.92 5.00 -5.45
N VAL A 179 -35.69 6.05 -5.69
CA VAL A 179 -36.94 6.02 -6.47
C VAL A 179 -36.87 6.94 -7.68
N ASP A 180 -36.77 8.25 -7.45
CA ASP A 180 -36.70 9.26 -8.50
C ASP A 180 -35.93 10.49 -8.01
N TYR A 181 -35.42 11.30 -8.94
CA TYR A 181 -34.84 12.60 -8.61
C TYR A 181 -35.83 13.47 -7.87
N TRP A 182 -35.31 14.25 -6.93
CA TRP A 182 -36.09 15.19 -6.16
C TRP A 182 -36.11 16.56 -6.83
N TRP A 183 -36.97 16.67 -7.85
CA TRP A 183 -37.10 17.82 -8.74
C TRP A 183 -37.50 19.16 -8.08
N ASP A 184 -37.77 19.16 -6.78
CA ASP A 184 -38.03 20.40 -6.02
C ASP A 184 -36.73 21.13 -5.65
N THR A 185 -35.56 20.51 -5.83
CA THR A 185 -34.25 21.16 -5.72
C THR A 185 -33.54 21.20 -7.07
N ALA A 186 -32.44 21.95 -7.13
CA ALA A 186 -31.57 21.99 -8.31
C ALA A 186 -30.53 20.86 -8.31
N TRP A 187 -30.39 20.15 -7.20
CA TRP A 187 -29.35 19.15 -6.97
C TRP A 187 -29.73 17.81 -7.60
N ASP A 188 -28.74 16.97 -7.86
CA ASP A 188 -28.93 15.57 -8.26
C ASP A 188 -29.30 14.67 -7.06
N ASP A 189 -30.14 15.18 -6.15
CA ASP A 189 -30.69 14.47 -5.00
C ASP A 189 -31.88 13.58 -5.41
N CYS A 190 -32.15 12.53 -4.65
CA CYS A 190 -33.21 11.60 -4.95
C CYS A 190 -34.04 11.20 -3.73
N THR A 191 -35.29 10.89 -4.05
CA THR A 191 -36.26 10.33 -3.12
C THR A 191 -35.94 8.85 -2.86
N SER A 192 -36.15 8.39 -1.64
CA SER A 192 -35.75 7.04 -1.22
C SER A 192 -36.68 6.46 -0.15
N TRP A 193 -36.47 5.19 0.16
CA TRP A 193 -37.07 4.47 1.29
C TRP A 193 -36.13 3.36 1.76
N ILE A 194 -36.33 2.85 2.97
CA ILE A 194 -35.46 1.80 3.57
C ILE A 194 -36.22 0.49 3.73
N MET A 195 -35.53 -0.62 3.54
CA MET A 195 -35.95 -1.96 3.93
C MET A 195 -35.01 -2.52 5.02
N ILE A 196 -35.58 -3.12 6.06
CA ILE A 196 -34.86 -3.88 7.08
C ILE A 196 -35.34 -5.33 7.03
N ASP A 197 -34.40 -6.27 6.89
CA ASP A 197 -34.71 -7.70 6.89
C ASP A 197 -35.17 -8.16 8.27
N TRP A 198 -36.17 -9.02 8.29
CA TRP A 198 -36.76 -9.52 9.54
C TRP A 198 -35.82 -10.35 10.41
N GLN A 199 -34.72 -10.89 9.86
CA GLN A 199 -33.78 -11.70 10.63
C GLN A 199 -32.84 -10.86 11.48
N ASN A 200 -32.88 -9.53 11.37
CA ASN A 200 -32.18 -8.64 12.29
C ASN A 200 -32.64 -8.87 13.73
N ASP A 201 -31.69 -8.92 14.65
CA ASP A 201 -31.99 -8.98 16.08
C ASP A 201 -32.42 -7.60 16.57
N ALA A 202 -33.56 -7.52 17.25
CA ALA A 202 -34.09 -6.28 17.81
C ALA A 202 -33.12 -5.58 18.80
N GLN A 203 -32.15 -6.31 19.37
CA GLN A 203 -31.12 -5.75 20.24
C GLN A 203 -30.01 -5.03 19.47
N TRP A 204 -29.72 -5.46 18.25
CA TRP A 204 -28.56 -4.99 17.50
C TRP A 204 -28.93 -4.09 16.34
N VAL A 205 -30.13 -4.21 15.76
CA VAL A 205 -30.61 -3.53 14.52
C VAL A 205 -30.41 -2.00 14.43
N ARG A 206 -30.08 -1.31 15.53
CA ARG A 206 -29.90 0.15 15.54
C ARG A 206 -28.71 0.61 14.71
N ASP A 207 -27.63 -0.18 14.66
CA ASP A 207 -26.46 0.11 13.81
C ASP A 207 -26.85 0.03 12.33
N THR A 208 -27.51 -1.06 11.90
CA THR A 208 -28.06 -1.22 10.56
C THR A 208 -29.00 -0.08 10.21
N VAL A 209 -29.86 0.35 11.13
CA VAL A 209 -30.80 1.45 10.88
C VAL A 209 -30.07 2.80 10.72
N ALA A 210 -29.02 3.04 11.49
CA ALA A 210 -28.17 4.23 11.31
C ALA A 210 -27.45 4.20 9.95
N HIS A 211 -26.93 3.04 9.54
CA HIS A 211 -26.30 2.86 8.22
C HIS A 211 -27.27 3.18 7.07
N GLU A 212 -28.47 2.60 7.11
CA GLU A 212 -29.46 2.80 6.04
C GLU A 212 -30.07 4.20 6.06
N LEU A 213 -30.20 4.83 7.25
CA LEU A 213 -30.64 6.22 7.34
C LEU A 213 -29.56 7.17 6.80
N SER A 214 -28.29 6.88 7.05
CA SER A 214 -27.16 7.60 6.43
C SER A 214 -27.25 7.54 4.91
N HIS A 215 -27.52 6.38 4.31
CA HIS A 215 -27.78 6.32 2.87
C HIS A 215 -28.96 7.19 2.41
N ALA A 216 -30.03 7.29 3.20
CA ALA A 216 -31.15 8.16 2.88
C ALA A 216 -30.76 9.64 2.89
N THR A 217 -29.92 10.07 3.85
CA THR A 217 -29.44 11.45 3.90
C THR A 217 -28.43 11.75 2.79
N GLN A 218 -27.55 10.81 2.44
CA GLN A 218 -26.64 10.89 1.28
C GLN A 218 -27.42 11.07 -0.02
N ALA A 219 -28.48 10.28 -0.20
CA ALA A 219 -29.39 10.41 -1.34
C ALA A 219 -30.08 11.79 -1.40
N SER A 220 -30.22 12.45 -0.26
CA SER A 220 -30.81 13.80 -0.19
C SER A 220 -29.80 14.91 -0.52
N MET A 221 -28.54 14.56 -0.75
CA MET A 221 -27.46 15.49 -1.08
C MET A 221 -27.00 15.26 -2.51
N ASP A 222 -26.56 14.04 -2.84
CA ASP A 222 -26.15 13.66 -4.20
C ASP A 222 -26.33 12.16 -4.45
N CYS A 223 -27.18 11.79 -5.42
CA CYS A 223 -27.43 10.40 -5.79
C CYS A 223 -26.44 9.81 -6.80
N LEU A 224 -25.46 10.58 -7.28
CA LEU A 224 -24.53 10.20 -8.35
C LEU A 224 -23.14 9.83 -7.87
N GLU A 225 -22.82 10.05 -6.59
CA GLU A 225 -21.51 9.73 -6.03
C GLU A 225 -21.16 8.23 -6.13
N HIS A 226 -19.85 7.96 -6.20
CA HIS A 226 -19.31 6.61 -6.31
C HIS A 226 -19.74 5.75 -5.11
N ILE A 227 -20.23 4.53 -5.37
CA ILE A 227 -20.85 3.69 -4.33
C ILE A 227 -19.94 3.39 -3.14
N GLY A 228 -18.62 3.27 -3.36
CA GLY A 228 -17.67 3.11 -2.28
C GLY A 228 -17.71 4.25 -1.25
N PHE A 229 -18.00 5.49 -1.67
CA PHE A 229 -18.12 6.63 -0.76
C PHE A 229 -19.39 6.58 0.10
N TRP A 230 -20.50 6.08 -0.46
CA TRP A 230 -21.73 5.83 0.29
C TRP A 230 -21.50 4.85 1.43
N GLU A 231 -20.92 3.68 1.12
CA GLU A 231 -20.66 2.63 2.11
C GLU A 231 -19.59 3.06 3.12
N ASN A 232 -18.51 3.73 2.67
CA ASN A 232 -17.47 4.28 3.56
C ASN A 232 -18.09 5.21 4.61
N THR A 233 -18.94 6.15 4.19
CA THR A 233 -19.47 7.19 5.08
C THR A 233 -20.67 6.72 5.91
N SER A 234 -21.46 5.76 5.43
CA SER A 234 -22.48 5.09 6.25
C SER A 234 -21.87 4.20 7.33
N THR A 235 -20.84 3.42 6.99
CA THR A 235 -20.12 2.59 7.99
C THR A 235 -19.41 3.49 9.02
N PHE A 236 -18.88 4.65 8.60
CA PHE A 236 -18.37 5.67 9.52
C PHE A 236 -19.48 6.16 10.47
N MET A 237 -20.68 6.41 9.93
CA MET A 237 -21.82 6.93 10.68
C MET A 237 -22.29 5.98 11.78
N GLU A 238 -22.29 4.66 11.52
CA GLU A 238 -22.64 3.66 12.54
C GLU A 238 -21.86 3.86 13.84
N GLY A 239 -20.54 4.05 13.75
CA GLY A 239 -19.69 4.26 14.93
C GLY A 239 -19.95 5.60 15.62
N GLN A 240 -20.38 6.64 14.88
CA GLN A 240 -20.73 7.94 15.47
C GLN A 240 -22.10 7.90 16.16
N VAL A 241 -23.07 7.19 15.57
CA VAL A 241 -24.44 7.08 16.09
C VAL A 241 -24.53 6.07 17.22
N GLU A 242 -23.95 4.89 17.07
CA GLU A 242 -23.98 3.78 18.04
C GLU A 242 -22.54 3.30 18.36
N PRO A 243 -21.73 4.05 19.13
CA PRO A 243 -20.31 3.73 19.33
C PRO A 243 -20.02 2.35 19.93
N ASP A 244 -20.95 1.76 20.68
CA ASP A 244 -20.76 0.44 21.26
C ASP A 244 -20.91 -0.69 20.22
N LEU A 245 -21.81 -0.53 19.25
CA LEU A 245 -22.09 -1.50 18.18
C LEU A 245 -21.30 -1.20 16.91
N GLY A 246 -21.42 0.03 16.41
CA GLY A 246 -20.82 0.44 15.15
C GLY A 246 -19.30 0.34 15.15
N VAL A 247 -18.61 0.69 16.25
CA VAL A 247 -17.15 0.55 16.30
C VAL A 247 -16.71 -0.92 16.35
N TRP A 248 -17.53 -1.82 16.91
CA TRP A 248 -17.25 -3.25 16.88
C TRP A 248 -17.38 -3.81 15.46
N PHE A 249 -18.43 -3.42 14.73
CA PHE A 249 -18.59 -3.80 13.33
C PHE A 249 -17.50 -3.21 12.44
N GLN A 250 -17.18 -1.91 12.64
CA GLN A 250 -16.06 -1.23 11.98
C GLN A 250 -14.74 -1.98 12.14
N ASP A 251 -14.38 -2.45 13.33
CA ASP A 251 -13.15 -3.25 13.54
C ASP A 251 -13.19 -4.58 12.74
N ALA A 252 -14.36 -5.23 12.68
CA ALA A 252 -14.54 -6.46 11.91
C ALA A 252 -14.38 -6.25 10.40
N VAL A 253 -14.88 -5.14 9.85
CA VAL A 253 -14.77 -4.85 8.41
C VAL A 253 -13.43 -4.19 8.03
N LEU A 254 -12.73 -3.57 8.98
CA LEU A 254 -11.44 -2.92 8.76
C LEU A 254 -10.37 -3.90 8.24
N GLU A 255 -10.43 -5.19 8.63
CA GLU A 255 -9.50 -6.21 8.16
C GLU A 255 -9.49 -6.34 6.63
N TYR A 256 -10.66 -6.32 6.00
CA TYR A 256 -10.79 -6.44 4.54
C TYR A 256 -10.07 -5.30 3.83
N PHE A 257 -10.27 -4.07 4.31
CA PHE A 257 -9.62 -2.89 3.75
C PHE A 257 -8.10 -2.89 4.01
N GLN A 258 -7.66 -3.20 5.22
CA GLN A 258 -6.26 -3.15 5.62
C GLN A 258 -5.42 -4.29 5.02
N SER A 259 -6.04 -5.43 4.69
CA SER A 259 -5.36 -6.60 4.09
C SER A 259 -4.78 -6.31 2.70
N GLU A 260 -5.34 -5.33 1.98
CA GLU A 260 -4.91 -4.94 0.64
C GLU A 260 -4.45 -3.47 0.61
N PRO A 261 -3.39 -3.11 1.34
CA PRO A 261 -3.01 -1.71 1.56
C PRO A 261 -2.55 -0.98 0.30
N HIS A 262 -2.19 -1.75 -0.74
CA HIS A 262 -1.72 -1.30 -2.03
C HIS A 262 -2.86 -0.84 -2.96
N ARG A 263 -4.11 -1.20 -2.65
CA ARG A 263 -5.29 -0.73 -3.37
C ARG A 263 -5.61 0.72 -2.98
N SER A 264 -6.28 1.43 -3.90
CA SER A 264 -6.74 2.80 -3.69
C SER A 264 -7.80 2.87 -2.58
N VAL A 265 -7.90 3.99 -1.87
CA VAL A 265 -9.08 4.27 -1.01
C VAL A 265 -10.38 4.35 -1.80
N SER A 266 -10.30 4.61 -3.10
CA SER A 266 -11.43 4.59 -4.04
C SER A 266 -11.53 3.28 -4.82
N ALA A 267 -10.69 2.29 -4.50
CA ALA A 267 -10.73 0.99 -5.14
C ALA A 267 -11.94 0.17 -4.70
N GLY A 268 -12.02 -1.01 -5.27
CA GLY A 268 -13.10 -1.95 -5.06
C GLY A 268 -13.74 -2.25 -6.39
N GLU A 269 -13.36 -3.38 -6.96
CA GLU A 269 -14.30 -4.24 -7.65
C GLU A 269 -14.15 -5.54 -6.88
N TYR A 270 -15.24 -6.12 -6.36
CA TYR A 270 -15.35 -7.49 -5.79
C TYR A 270 -15.92 -7.58 -4.36
N MET A 271 -16.54 -8.74 -4.11
CA MET A 271 -17.23 -9.21 -2.91
C MET A 271 -16.34 -9.28 -1.66
N ASP A 272 -16.08 -8.15 -1.03
CA ASP A 272 -15.60 -8.14 0.34
C ASP A 272 -16.06 -6.85 1.01
N TYR A 273 -16.07 -6.84 2.33
CA TYR A 273 -16.32 -5.66 3.15
C TYR A 273 -15.23 -4.57 2.98
N TYR A 274 -14.59 -4.46 1.81
CA TYR A 274 -13.56 -3.49 1.48
C TYR A 274 -14.11 -2.06 1.51
N TRP A 275 -15.26 -1.79 0.89
CA TRP A 275 -15.92 -0.48 0.98
C TRP A 275 -16.46 -0.20 2.38
N TYR A 276 -16.89 -1.21 3.12
CA TYR A 276 -17.26 -1.02 4.52
C TYR A 276 -16.02 -0.63 5.35
N GLY A 277 -14.93 -1.39 5.25
CA GLY A 277 -13.64 -1.09 5.90
C GLY A 277 -12.99 0.22 5.43
N GLY A 278 -13.34 0.69 4.23
CA GLY A 278 -12.94 1.98 3.68
C GLY A 278 -13.46 3.18 4.47
N PHE A 279 -14.40 2.99 5.42
CA PHE A 279 -14.78 4.00 6.43
C PHE A 279 -13.58 4.63 7.12
N PHE A 280 -12.48 3.88 7.23
CA PHE A 280 -11.29 4.32 7.91
C PHE A 280 -10.66 5.54 7.24
N TRP A 281 -10.84 5.73 5.92
CA TRP A 281 -10.38 6.93 5.22
C TRP A 281 -11.07 8.22 5.71
N PRO A 282 -12.40 8.38 5.59
CA PRO A 282 -13.08 9.56 6.15
C PRO A 282 -12.93 9.66 7.68
N HIS A 283 -12.80 8.53 8.39
CA HIS A 283 -12.54 8.54 9.85
C HIS A 283 -11.19 9.17 10.22
N VAL A 284 -10.12 8.82 9.50
CA VAL A 284 -8.81 9.44 9.71
C VAL A 284 -8.82 10.90 9.28
N LEU A 285 -9.45 11.23 8.14
CA LEU A 285 -9.58 12.61 7.70
C LEU A 285 -10.28 13.47 8.76
N ALA A 286 -11.44 13.04 9.25
CA ALA A 286 -12.15 13.74 10.31
C ALA A 286 -11.34 13.78 11.62
N SER A 287 -10.51 12.77 11.90
CA SER A 287 -9.63 12.77 13.07
C SER A 287 -8.49 13.77 13.02
N LEU A 288 -7.99 14.07 11.82
CA LEU A 288 -6.86 14.97 11.64
C LEU A 288 -7.30 16.40 11.30
N TYR A 289 -8.38 16.55 10.53
CA TYR A 289 -8.69 17.77 9.82
C TYR A 289 -10.05 18.39 10.17
N ALA A 290 -10.90 17.75 10.99
CA ALA A 290 -12.19 18.32 11.40
C ALA A 290 -12.06 19.64 12.18
N GLY A 291 -10.91 19.88 12.83
CA GLY A 291 -10.67 21.12 13.57
C GLY A 291 -11.68 21.27 14.72
N ASP A 292 -12.46 22.35 14.69
CA ASP A 292 -13.53 22.62 15.66
C ASP A 292 -14.87 21.96 15.28
N ASP A 293 -15.01 21.40 14.07
CA ASP A 293 -16.22 20.67 13.67
C ASP A 293 -16.30 19.32 14.42
N GLU A 294 -17.53 18.90 14.73
CA GLU A 294 -17.80 17.49 15.02
C GLU A 294 -17.38 16.63 13.82
N LYS A 295 -16.92 15.40 14.06
CA LYS A 295 -16.39 14.55 12.99
C LYS A 295 -17.43 14.20 11.93
N ALA A 296 -18.66 13.95 12.35
CA ALA A 296 -19.78 13.75 11.44
C ALA A 296 -20.09 15.01 10.62
N VAL A 297 -19.94 16.21 11.19
CA VAL A 297 -20.12 17.47 10.45
C VAL A 297 -19.03 17.66 9.40
N PHE A 298 -17.77 17.27 9.70
CA PHE A 298 -16.71 17.27 8.69
C PHE A 298 -17.04 16.35 7.51
N VAL A 299 -17.51 15.13 7.77
CA VAL A 299 -17.90 14.18 6.70
C VAL A 299 -19.11 14.70 5.91
N ARG A 300 -20.09 15.32 6.58
CA ARG A 300 -21.21 15.99 5.92
C ARG A 300 -20.75 17.08 4.96
N ARG A 301 -19.75 17.89 5.34
CA ARG A 301 -19.22 18.95 4.47
C ARG A 301 -18.60 18.37 3.19
N ILE A 302 -18.03 17.16 3.24
CA ILE A 302 -17.53 16.49 2.03
C ILE A 302 -18.71 16.23 1.08
N TRP A 303 -19.82 15.71 1.60
CA TRP A 303 -21.05 15.54 0.81
C TRP A 303 -21.58 16.88 0.28
N GLU A 304 -21.62 17.94 1.09
CA GLU A 304 -22.03 19.28 0.63
C GLU A 304 -21.13 19.80 -0.52
N GLY A 305 -19.84 19.49 -0.49
CA GLY A 305 -18.89 19.88 -1.53
C GLY A 305 -19.01 19.04 -2.81
N ALA A 306 -19.56 17.84 -2.73
CA ALA A 306 -19.79 16.94 -3.86
C ALA A 306 -21.12 17.23 -4.60
N MET A 307 -22.09 17.86 -3.93
CA MET A 307 -23.40 18.16 -4.50
C MET A 307 -23.30 18.88 -5.86
N GLN A 308 -24.05 18.38 -6.85
CA GLN A 308 -24.02 18.90 -8.21
C GLN A 308 -25.39 19.05 -8.87
N GLU A 309 -25.45 19.87 -9.93
CA GLU A 309 -26.66 20.18 -10.72
C GLU A 309 -26.51 19.64 -12.16
N SER A 310 -26.13 18.37 -12.32
CA SER A 310 -25.90 17.77 -13.65
C SER A 310 -27.19 17.36 -14.37
N GLY A 311 -28.31 17.24 -13.64
CA GLY A 311 -29.56 16.69 -14.14
C GLY A 311 -29.45 15.19 -14.44
N GLY A 312 -28.59 14.49 -13.70
CA GLY A 312 -28.26 13.08 -13.90
C GLY A 312 -27.34 12.77 -15.07
N ALA A 313 -26.67 13.78 -15.66
CA ALA A 313 -25.81 13.61 -16.83
C ALA A 313 -24.45 12.97 -16.48
N GLY A 314 -24.01 13.04 -15.23
CA GLY A 314 -22.79 12.37 -14.75
C GLY A 314 -22.27 12.96 -13.45
N ASN A 315 -21.41 12.22 -12.77
CA ASN A 315 -20.72 12.67 -11.56
C ASN A 315 -19.50 13.53 -11.94
N THR A 316 -19.70 14.83 -12.03
CA THR A 316 -18.71 15.82 -12.49
C THR A 316 -17.91 16.49 -11.38
N VAL A 317 -18.46 16.57 -10.18
CA VAL A 317 -17.75 16.98 -8.96
C VAL A 317 -17.77 15.77 -8.06
N ASP A 318 -16.66 15.04 -7.98
CA ASP A 318 -16.62 13.82 -7.17
C ASP A 318 -16.16 14.10 -5.74
N TYR A 319 -16.47 13.16 -4.83
CA TYR A 319 -16.13 13.31 -3.41
C TYR A 319 -14.63 13.51 -3.12
N MET A 320 -13.71 13.07 -3.99
CA MET A 320 -12.27 13.27 -3.78
C MET A 320 -11.87 14.72 -4.09
N GLU A 321 -12.50 15.37 -5.09
CA GLU A 321 -12.38 16.81 -5.32
C GLU A 321 -12.96 17.62 -4.15
N ALA A 322 -14.10 17.17 -3.59
CA ALA A 322 -14.69 17.79 -2.41
C ALA A 322 -13.79 17.67 -1.17
N ILE A 323 -13.16 16.51 -0.96
CA ILE A 323 -12.17 16.31 0.11
C ILE A 323 -10.98 17.25 -0.10
N ASP A 324 -10.39 17.31 -1.29
CA ASP A 324 -9.22 18.16 -1.55
C ASP A 324 -9.54 19.64 -1.32
N THR A 325 -10.72 20.08 -1.74
CA THR A 325 -11.22 21.44 -1.49
C THR A 325 -11.28 21.75 0.01
N LEU A 326 -11.88 20.87 0.80
CA LEU A 326 -11.93 21.02 2.26
C LEU A 326 -10.55 20.99 2.91
N LEU A 327 -9.65 20.11 2.43
CA LEU A 327 -8.29 20.02 2.94
C LEU A 327 -7.50 21.31 2.67
N MET A 328 -7.67 21.93 1.49
CA MET A 328 -7.04 23.21 1.17
C MET A 328 -7.44 24.32 2.14
N GLU A 329 -8.72 24.36 2.57
CA GLU A 329 -9.17 25.28 3.63
C GLU A 329 -8.49 25.02 4.98
N ARG A 330 -8.05 23.79 5.22
CA ARG A 330 -7.31 23.35 6.41
C ARG A 330 -5.79 23.34 6.22
N GLN A 331 -5.26 24.03 5.19
CA GLN A 331 -3.84 24.12 4.88
C GLN A 331 -3.17 22.76 4.61
N ALA A 332 -3.92 21.83 4.02
CA ALA A 332 -3.48 20.52 3.56
C ALA A 332 -3.91 20.30 2.11
N ASP A 333 -3.54 19.16 1.56
CA ASP A 333 -3.97 18.68 0.25
C ASP A 333 -4.15 17.15 0.33
N LEU A 334 -4.81 16.57 -0.66
CA LEU A 334 -5.17 15.16 -0.69
C LEU A 334 -3.95 14.23 -0.62
N ASN A 335 -2.83 14.58 -1.26
CA ASN A 335 -1.60 13.79 -1.21
C ASN A 335 -0.95 13.84 0.18
N THR A 336 -0.87 15.02 0.78
CA THR A 336 -0.38 15.23 2.15
C THR A 336 -1.26 14.53 3.19
N ALA A 337 -2.58 14.55 3.01
CA ALA A 337 -3.52 13.84 3.86
C ALA A 337 -3.37 12.33 3.73
N TYR A 338 -3.14 11.83 2.51
CA TYR A 338 -2.92 10.42 2.27
C TYR A 338 -1.59 9.90 2.84
N GLU A 339 -0.52 10.70 2.80
CA GLU A 339 0.75 10.40 3.51
C GLU A 339 0.51 10.24 5.02
N SER A 340 -0.29 11.14 5.61
CA SER A 340 -0.65 11.07 7.03
C SER A 340 -1.51 9.84 7.34
N TYR A 341 -2.45 9.52 6.45
CA TYR A 341 -3.29 8.33 6.55
C TYR A 341 -2.50 7.03 6.50
N ALA A 342 -1.51 6.92 5.61
CA ALA A 342 -0.62 5.77 5.54
C ALA A 342 0.05 5.48 6.88
N VAL A 343 0.37 6.51 7.67
CA VAL A 343 0.91 6.36 9.03
C VAL A 343 -0.20 6.00 10.03
N GLN A 344 -1.29 6.78 10.07
CA GLN A 344 -2.37 6.60 11.06
C GLN A 344 -3.01 5.22 11.03
N ARG A 345 -3.10 4.59 9.86
CA ARG A 345 -3.53 3.18 9.68
C ARG A 345 -2.73 2.15 10.45
N THR A 346 -1.51 2.48 10.84
CA THR A 346 -0.65 1.59 11.62
C THR A 346 -0.64 1.95 13.11
N LEU A 347 -1.01 3.18 13.47
CA LEU A 347 -0.97 3.71 14.84
C LEU A 347 -2.27 3.43 15.60
N ILE A 348 -2.76 2.20 15.49
CA ILE A 348 -3.95 1.67 16.16
C ILE A 348 -3.58 0.41 16.95
N GLY A 349 -4.50 -0.12 17.75
CA GLY A 349 -4.32 -1.34 18.53
C GLY A 349 -3.11 -1.24 19.45
N GLU A 350 -2.13 -2.13 19.28
CA GLU A 350 -0.89 -2.10 20.06
C GLU A 350 -0.08 -0.80 19.92
N TRP A 351 -0.25 -0.07 18.80
CA TRP A 351 0.48 1.17 18.52
C TRP A 351 -0.34 2.43 18.81
N SER A 352 -1.57 2.29 19.31
CA SER A 352 -2.46 3.41 19.69
C SER A 352 -1.88 4.30 20.79
N GLY A 353 -0.95 3.79 21.61
CA GLY A 353 -0.24 4.56 22.64
C GLY A 353 0.82 5.53 22.09
N SER A 354 1.08 5.54 20.78
CA SER A 354 2.00 6.48 20.16
C SER A 354 1.55 7.93 20.33
N SER A 355 2.50 8.84 20.58
CA SER A 355 2.21 10.29 20.60
C SER A 355 1.71 10.84 19.26
N MET A 356 1.97 10.10 18.18
CA MET A 356 1.52 10.41 16.82
C MET A 356 0.13 9.83 16.50
N ALA A 357 -0.42 8.93 17.31
CA ALA A 357 -1.76 8.38 17.07
C ALA A 357 -2.81 9.48 17.31
N LYS A 358 -3.61 9.78 16.29
CA LYS A 358 -4.66 10.82 16.31
C LYS A 358 -6.05 10.29 15.99
N VAL A 359 -6.16 9.06 15.48
CA VAL A 359 -7.44 8.46 15.13
C VAL A 359 -8.31 8.30 16.37
N GLN A 360 -9.57 8.73 16.30
CA GLN A 360 -10.52 8.47 17.37
C GLN A 360 -10.74 6.97 17.51
N TRP A 361 -10.77 6.48 18.75
CA TRP A 361 -10.88 5.05 19.06
C TRP A 361 -9.74 4.20 18.49
N ALA A 362 -8.54 4.77 18.33
CA ALA A 362 -7.36 4.03 17.87
C ALA A 362 -7.08 2.76 18.71
N ASP A 363 -7.45 2.75 19.99
CA ASP A 363 -7.33 1.64 20.92
C ASP A 363 -8.39 0.54 20.74
N ARG A 364 -9.44 0.81 19.97
CA ARG A 364 -10.55 -0.14 19.69
C ARG A 364 -10.39 -0.87 18.36
N TYR A 365 -9.46 -0.43 17.51
CA TYR A 365 -9.15 -1.10 16.25
C TYR A 365 -7.91 -1.98 16.36
N ASN A 366 -7.96 -3.19 15.83
CA ASN A 366 -6.93 -4.20 16.05
C ASN A 366 -6.14 -4.57 14.79
N THR A 367 -6.66 -4.26 13.61
CA THR A 367 -6.08 -4.73 12.34
C THR A 367 -5.23 -3.66 11.65
N ILE A 368 -3.91 -3.83 11.71
CA ILE A 368 -2.94 -3.00 10.98
C ILE A 368 -2.61 -3.59 9.59
N PRO A 369 -2.15 -2.78 8.62
CA PRO A 369 -1.72 -3.25 7.31
C PRO A 369 -0.60 -4.31 7.38
N PRO A 370 -0.63 -5.33 6.50
CA PRO A 370 0.49 -6.23 6.34
C PRO A 370 1.70 -5.53 5.71
N VAL A 371 2.88 -6.08 5.96
CA VAL A 371 4.12 -5.64 5.32
C VAL A 371 4.41 -6.47 4.07
N ALA A 372 4.90 -5.82 3.02
CA ALA A 372 5.35 -6.47 1.79
C ALA A 372 6.63 -7.30 2.01
N GLY A 373 7.43 -6.93 3.00
CA GLY A 373 8.62 -7.66 3.41
C GLY A 373 9.49 -6.87 4.39
N THR A 374 10.69 -7.40 4.63
CA THR A 374 11.70 -6.78 5.49
C THR A 374 12.94 -6.43 4.68
N LEU A 375 13.43 -5.20 4.81
CA LEU A 375 14.67 -4.74 4.19
C LEU A 375 15.81 -4.85 5.20
N ILE A 376 16.85 -5.62 4.87
CA ILE A 376 18.10 -5.68 5.64
C ILE A 376 18.98 -4.53 5.15
N VAL A 377 18.79 -3.35 5.74
CA VAL A 377 19.37 -2.10 5.23
C VAL A 377 20.83 -1.90 5.59
N SER A 378 21.38 -2.71 6.49
CA SER A 378 22.82 -2.76 6.75
C SER A 378 23.63 -3.30 5.57
N GLU A 379 22.98 -3.89 4.57
CA GLU A 379 23.58 -4.42 3.34
C GLU A 379 22.99 -3.73 2.13
N ARG A 380 23.75 -3.66 1.02
CA ARG A 380 23.21 -3.14 -0.23
C ARG A 380 22.21 -4.14 -0.81
N GLY A 381 21.04 -3.66 -1.19
CA GLY A 381 20.02 -4.47 -1.83
C GLY A 381 19.07 -3.68 -2.70
N GLN A 382 18.22 -4.40 -3.42
CA GLN A 382 17.18 -3.83 -4.25
C GLN A 382 15.96 -4.74 -4.22
N VAL A 383 14.77 -4.14 -4.09
CA VAL A 383 13.49 -4.85 -4.17
C VAL A 383 12.47 -4.08 -4.99
N SER A 384 11.48 -4.81 -5.49
CA SER A 384 10.28 -4.29 -6.14
C SER A 384 9.05 -4.77 -5.34
N PRO A 385 7.88 -4.13 -5.48
CA PRO A 385 6.67 -4.64 -4.84
C PRO A 385 6.36 -6.07 -5.29
N PRO A 386 5.79 -6.92 -4.41
CA PRO A 386 5.34 -8.26 -4.77
C PRO A 386 4.37 -8.24 -5.97
N ALA A 387 4.33 -9.33 -6.74
CA ALA A 387 3.39 -9.46 -7.85
C ALA A 387 1.94 -9.33 -7.34
N GLY A 388 1.15 -8.47 -7.98
CA GLY A 388 -0.23 -8.18 -7.58
C GLY A 388 -0.37 -7.14 -6.46
N GLN A 389 0.73 -6.65 -5.88
CA GLN A 389 0.73 -5.63 -4.83
C GLN A 389 1.30 -4.28 -5.28
N GLN A 390 1.31 -4.04 -6.60
CA GLN A 390 1.68 -2.74 -7.16
C GLN A 390 0.71 -1.65 -6.66
N PRO A 391 1.19 -0.56 -6.04
CA PRO A 391 0.31 0.49 -5.52
C PRO A 391 -0.52 1.16 -6.61
N GLN A 392 -1.85 1.17 -6.42
CA GLN A 392 -2.76 2.05 -7.14
C GLN A 392 -2.59 3.50 -6.67
N ALA A 393 -3.20 4.47 -7.36
CA ALA A 393 -3.21 5.85 -6.87
C ALA A 393 -3.93 5.89 -5.51
N TYR A 394 -3.36 6.59 -4.54
CA TYR A 394 -3.77 6.50 -3.13
C TYR A 394 -3.74 5.06 -2.58
N GLY A 395 -2.67 4.34 -2.92
CA GLY A 395 -2.31 3.03 -2.38
C GLY A 395 -0.93 3.04 -1.70
N THR A 396 -0.68 2.10 -0.79
CA THR A 396 0.55 2.06 0.03
C THR A 396 1.11 0.64 0.15
N ASN A 397 2.43 0.48 0.04
CA ASN A 397 3.12 -0.71 0.56
C ASN A 397 3.91 -0.37 1.82
N TYR A 398 3.98 -1.33 2.74
CA TYR A 398 4.75 -1.18 3.99
C TYR A 398 5.93 -2.14 4.01
N TRP A 399 7.08 -1.67 4.47
CA TRP A 399 8.29 -2.46 4.63
C TRP A 399 8.85 -2.26 6.04
N ASP A 400 9.20 -3.35 6.72
CA ASP A 400 9.94 -3.24 7.97
C ASP A 400 11.43 -3.10 7.66
N LEU A 401 12.11 -2.20 8.39
CA LEU A 401 13.55 -2.00 8.25
C LEU A 401 14.30 -2.73 9.37
N SER A 402 15.36 -3.44 9.00
CA SER A 402 16.16 -4.22 9.94
C SER A 402 17.66 -4.00 9.78
N TRP A 403 18.36 -4.01 10.91
CA TRP A 403 19.82 -3.86 11.01
C TRP A 403 20.33 -4.54 12.30
N PRO A 404 21.62 -4.89 12.41
CA PRO A 404 22.22 -5.38 13.65
C PRO A 404 22.06 -4.40 14.82
N THR A 405 21.92 -4.87 16.06
CA THR A 405 21.63 -4.02 17.24
C THR A 405 22.59 -2.85 17.44
N ASN A 406 23.87 -3.03 17.09
CA ASN A 406 24.92 -2.04 17.26
C ASN A 406 25.30 -1.32 15.96
N TYR A 407 24.48 -1.43 14.92
CA TYR A 407 24.76 -0.79 13.64
C TYR A 407 24.49 0.72 13.73
N THR A 408 25.50 1.53 13.39
CA THR A 408 25.51 2.98 13.60
C THR A 408 25.64 3.80 12.32
N ARG A 409 25.98 3.18 11.19
CA ARG A 409 26.17 3.86 9.91
C ARG A 409 24.89 4.47 9.39
N GLU A 410 25.01 5.63 8.76
CA GLU A 410 23.89 6.22 8.04
C GLU A 410 23.41 5.29 6.93
N LEU A 411 22.10 5.20 6.81
CA LEU A 411 21.39 4.34 5.88
C LEU A 411 20.69 5.19 4.83
N ARG A 412 20.53 4.62 3.64
CA ARG A 412 19.80 5.21 2.53
C ARG A 412 18.76 4.23 2.00
N VAL A 413 17.59 4.74 1.67
CA VAL A 413 16.60 4.09 0.81
C VAL A 413 16.24 5.05 -0.32
N THR A 414 16.38 4.58 -1.55
CA THR A 414 16.08 5.33 -2.77
C THR A 414 14.93 4.65 -3.50
N LEU A 415 13.86 5.40 -3.75
CA LEU A 415 12.71 5.00 -4.53
C LEU A 415 12.84 5.52 -5.97
N THR A 416 12.55 4.66 -6.93
CA THR A 416 12.39 5.01 -8.35
C THR A 416 11.15 4.33 -8.91
N SER A 417 10.48 4.94 -9.89
CA SER A 417 9.33 4.35 -10.57
C SER A 417 9.36 4.68 -12.06
N PRO A 418 8.84 3.80 -12.94
CA PRO A 418 8.59 4.14 -14.34
C PRO A 418 7.51 5.24 -14.51
N ASP A 419 6.65 5.47 -13.51
CA ASP A 419 5.63 6.51 -13.51
C ASP A 419 6.10 7.75 -12.76
N GLN A 420 5.87 8.92 -13.35
CA GLN A 420 6.25 10.23 -12.77
C GLN A 420 5.17 10.80 -11.84
N GLY A 421 4.14 10.00 -11.50
CA GLY A 421 3.13 10.40 -10.51
C GLY A 421 3.74 10.72 -9.14
N PRO A 422 2.97 11.34 -8.23
CA PRO A 422 3.48 11.64 -6.90
C PRO A 422 3.76 10.35 -6.13
N TRP A 423 5.00 10.23 -5.65
CA TRP A 423 5.44 9.14 -4.78
C TRP A 423 6.10 9.71 -3.53
N SER A 424 5.92 9.04 -2.40
CA SER A 424 6.54 9.44 -1.14
C SER A 424 7.09 8.23 -0.39
N LEU A 425 8.27 8.39 0.20
CA LEU A 425 8.80 7.53 1.24
C LEU A 425 8.46 8.15 2.59
N VAL A 426 7.73 7.43 3.45
CA VAL A 426 7.38 7.87 4.80
C VAL A 426 7.96 6.89 5.82
N LEU A 427 8.96 7.32 6.58
CA LEU A 427 9.61 6.54 7.62
C LEU A 427 9.08 6.94 9.00
N PHE A 428 8.65 5.95 9.78
CA PHE A 428 8.09 6.20 11.11
C PHE A 428 8.27 5.01 12.07
N HIS A 429 8.12 5.28 13.37
CA HIS A 429 8.14 4.28 14.43
C HIS A 429 7.15 4.70 15.54
N PRO A 430 6.41 3.78 16.17
CA PRO A 430 5.40 4.14 17.17
C PRO A 430 5.94 4.91 18.38
N GLN A 431 7.23 4.76 18.72
CA GLN A 431 7.86 5.50 19.82
C GLN A 431 8.39 6.90 19.43
N TRP A 432 8.31 7.28 18.15
CA TRP A 432 8.72 8.61 17.70
C TRP A 432 7.60 9.64 17.90
N SER A 433 7.96 10.91 17.83
CA SER A 433 7.03 12.04 17.88
C SER A 433 6.77 12.68 16.51
N THR A 434 7.58 12.34 15.52
CA THR A 434 7.51 12.87 14.15
C THR A 434 7.86 11.79 13.15
N VAL A 435 7.36 11.94 11.92
CA VAL A 435 7.71 11.10 10.78
C VAL A 435 8.73 11.80 9.90
N GLN A 436 9.47 11.03 9.09
CA GLN A 436 10.31 11.57 8.02
C GLN A 436 9.65 11.25 6.68
N THR A 437 9.31 12.28 5.91
CA THR A 437 8.70 12.14 4.59
C THR A 437 9.63 12.71 3.54
N VAL A 438 9.87 11.94 2.47
CA VAL A 438 10.58 12.40 1.27
C VAL A 438 9.69 12.14 0.06
N ARG A 439 9.38 13.20 -0.68
CA ARG A 439 8.61 13.14 -1.92
C ARG A 439 9.55 12.95 -3.10
N MET A 440 9.06 12.28 -4.13
CA MET A 440 9.80 12.04 -5.36
C MET A 440 9.92 13.35 -6.17
N GLU A 441 11.14 13.67 -6.56
CA GLU A 441 11.48 14.78 -7.45
C GLU A 441 12.40 14.23 -8.55
N ASP A 442 12.19 14.64 -9.80
CA ASP A 442 12.99 14.18 -10.95
C ASP A 442 13.14 12.65 -11.03
N ALA A 443 12.03 11.92 -10.81
CA ALA A 443 11.92 10.45 -10.83
C ALA A 443 12.61 9.70 -9.68
N VAL A 444 13.10 10.40 -8.64
CA VAL A 444 13.81 9.79 -7.51
C VAL A 444 13.31 10.36 -6.17
N ALA A 445 13.09 9.50 -5.16
CA ALA A 445 12.95 9.92 -3.76
C ALA A 445 14.06 9.27 -2.94
N GLU A 446 14.92 10.07 -2.30
CA GLU A 446 16.03 9.56 -1.48
C GLU A 446 15.83 9.90 0.00
N LEU A 447 15.62 8.86 0.82
CA LEU A 447 15.47 8.99 2.26
C LEU A 447 16.74 8.48 2.96
N THR A 448 17.34 9.33 3.80
CA THR A 448 18.50 8.98 4.63
C THR A 448 18.15 9.06 6.11
N PHE A 449 18.67 8.14 6.91
CA PHE A 449 18.42 8.10 8.35
C PHE A 449 19.54 7.41 9.12
N THR A 450 19.67 7.75 10.40
CA THR A 450 20.58 7.07 11.33
C THR A 450 19.84 5.98 12.10
N PRO A 451 20.32 4.72 12.09
CA PRO A 451 19.70 3.64 12.83
C PRO A 451 19.73 3.90 14.34
N THR A 452 18.59 3.67 15.00
CA THR A 452 18.48 3.77 16.46
C THR A 452 18.42 2.39 17.09
N ALA A 453 19.24 2.14 18.11
CA ALA A 453 19.34 0.85 18.77
C ALA A 453 17.98 0.41 19.34
N GLY A 454 17.59 -0.84 19.09
CA GLY A 454 16.32 -1.42 19.56
C GLY A 454 15.05 -0.91 18.85
N GLN A 455 15.16 0.07 17.95
CA GLN A 455 14.04 0.56 17.16
C GLN A 455 14.07 -0.08 15.77
N ARG A 456 12.89 -0.49 15.27
CA ARG A 456 12.70 -1.10 13.95
C ARG A 456 11.56 -0.35 13.26
N PRO A 457 11.86 0.78 12.60
CA PRO A 457 10.85 1.61 11.98
C PRO A 457 10.24 0.92 10.77
N ARG A 458 9.06 1.40 10.41
CA ARG A 458 8.34 1.00 9.21
C ARG A 458 8.50 2.08 8.15
N LEU A 459 8.72 1.64 6.92
CA LEU A 459 8.75 2.47 5.73
C LEU A 459 7.47 2.26 4.94
N ALA A 460 6.67 3.30 4.77
CA ALA A 460 5.57 3.32 3.81
C ALA A 460 6.06 3.88 2.47
N VAL A 461 5.81 3.13 1.40
CA VAL A 461 5.92 3.59 0.00
C VAL A 461 4.52 3.99 -0.43
N VAL A 462 4.30 5.30 -0.51
CA VAL A 462 2.99 5.91 -0.75
C VAL A 462 2.93 6.37 -2.20
N ARG A 463 1.88 5.97 -2.93
CA ARG A 463 1.57 6.53 -4.25
C ARG A 463 0.40 7.50 -4.10
N GLY A 464 0.63 8.76 -4.44
CA GLY A 464 -0.40 9.79 -4.48
C GLY A 464 -1.23 9.76 -5.77
N GLY A 465 -2.19 10.66 -5.87
CA GLY A 465 -2.99 10.90 -7.08
C GLY A 465 -2.50 12.11 -7.88
N THR A 466 -2.79 12.09 -9.19
CA THR A 466 -2.61 13.23 -10.10
C THR A 466 -3.93 13.96 -10.29
N GLU A 467 -3.91 15.12 -10.95
CA GLU A 467 -5.13 15.85 -11.35
C GLU A 467 -6.06 15.04 -12.28
N SER A 468 -5.54 13.96 -12.89
CA SER A 468 -6.32 13.05 -13.75
C SER A 468 -6.87 11.84 -13.00
N PHE A 469 -6.69 11.77 -11.68
CA PHE A 469 -7.30 10.72 -10.87
C PHE A 469 -8.82 10.87 -10.88
N SER A 470 -9.52 9.75 -10.92
CA SER A 470 -10.97 9.70 -10.76
C SER A 470 -11.30 8.50 -9.88
N PRO A 471 -12.16 8.65 -8.86
CA PRO A 471 -12.54 7.54 -8.00
C PRO A 471 -13.32 6.46 -8.76
N GLU A 472 -14.00 6.81 -9.85
CA GLU A 472 -14.67 5.86 -10.77
C GLU A 472 -13.70 4.96 -11.53
N ASN A 473 -12.42 5.36 -11.60
CA ASN A 473 -11.37 4.59 -12.25
C ASN A 473 -10.05 4.82 -11.50
N PRO A 474 -9.83 4.12 -10.37
CA PRO A 474 -8.71 4.34 -9.44
C PRO A 474 -7.31 4.03 -10.04
N GLN A 475 -7.25 3.72 -11.34
CA GLN A 475 -6.08 3.36 -12.13
C GLN A 475 -5.44 2.04 -11.70
N SER A 476 -4.75 1.39 -12.63
CA SER A 476 -4.01 0.17 -12.31
C SER A 476 -2.81 0.46 -11.41
N GLY A 477 -2.40 -0.57 -10.67
CA GLY A 477 -1.21 -0.52 -9.82
C GLY A 477 0.06 -0.32 -10.64
N VAL A 478 0.98 0.51 -10.13
CA VAL A 478 2.24 0.82 -10.79
C VAL A 478 3.43 0.24 -10.03
N ASN A 479 4.43 -0.22 -10.78
CA ASN A 479 5.65 -0.79 -10.22
C ASN A 479 6.59 0.29 -9.64
N TYR A 480 7.48 -0.10 -8.73
CA TYR A 480 8.59 0.74 -8.28
C TYR A 480 9.80 -0.12 -7.93
N THR A 481 10.90 0.54 -7.62
CA THR A 481 12.13 -0.07 -7.14
C THR A 481 12.62 0.69 -5.93
N LEU A 482 12.89 -0.04 -4.84
CA LEU A 482 13.66 0.44 -3.70
C LEU A 482 15.07 -0.09 -3.80
N SER A 483 16.05 0.80 -3.87
CA SER A 483 17.46 0.48 -3.63
C SER A 483 17.81 0.94 -2.22
N TYR A 484 18.48 0.11 -1.44
CA TYR A 484 18.80 0.41 -0.04
C TYR A 484 20.18 -0.06 0.35
N GLY A 485 20.71 0.49 1.44
CA GLY A 485 21.98 0.08 2.02
C GLY A 485 22.62 1.16 2.88
N PRO A 486 23.88 0.96 3.29
CA PRO A 486 24.70 2.02 3.87
C PRO A 486 24.80 3.22 2.92
N LEU A 487 24.68 4.43 3.44
CA LEU A 487 24.81 5.67 2.67
C LEU A 487 26.18 5.76 2.00
N VAL A 488 27.23 5.53 2.79
CA VAL A 488 28.59 5.34 2.28
C VAL A 488 28.87 3.84 2.21
N PRO A 489 29.24 3.29 1.05
CA PRO A 489 29.54 1.87 0.91
C PRO A 489 30.71 1.39 1.78
N ASP A 490 30.80 0.07 1.97
CA ASP A 490 32.03 -0.53 2.49
C ASP A 490 33.22 -0.21 1.58
N PRO A 491 34.40 0.07 2.16
CA PRO A 491 35.59 0.30 1.37
C PRO A 491 35.93 -0.95 0.56
N ILE A 492 36.38 -0.76 -0.66
CA ILE A 492 36.87 -1.84 -1.52
C ILE A 492 38.36 -1.66 -1.66
N VAL A 493 39.14 -2.70 -1.38
CA VAL A 493 40.58 -2.72 -1.62
C VAL A 493 40.84 -3.67 -2.78
N ASP A 494 41.33 -3.15 -3.90
CA ASP A 494 41.53 -3.91 -5.14
C ASP A 494 43.01 -4.22 -5.41
N GLU A 495 43.91 -3.38 -4.90
CA GLU A 495 45.34 -3.49 -5.13
C GLU A 495 46.14 -3.06 -3.89
N ALA A 496 47.29 -3.71 -3.69
CA ALA A 496 48.32 -3.30 -2.76
C ALA A 496 49.69 -3.35 -3.44
N SER A 497 50.47 -2.27 -3.35
CA SER A 497 51.76 -2.14 -4.04
C SER A 497 52.81 -1.41 -3.19
N PRO A 498 54.07 -1.89 -3.14
CA PRO A 498 54.59 -3.08 -3.83
C PRO A 498 54.05 -4.38 -3.21
N PHE A 499 53.92 -5.42 -4.03
CA PHE A 499 53.43 -6.73 -3.55
C PHE A 499 54.44 -7.45 -2.65
N GLU A 500 55.75 -7.19 -2.77
CA GLU A 500 56.79 -7.96 -2.07
C GLU A 500 57.53 -7.12 -1.02
N HIS A 501 57.70 -7.68 0.17
CA HIS A 501 58.48 -7.08 1.27
C HIS A 501 59.43 -8.10 1.90
N LEU A 502 60.51 -7.61 2.53
CA LEU A 502 61.51 -8.45 3.21
C LEU A 502 61.34 -8.38 4.73
N GLN A 503 61.58 -9.48 5.43
CA GLN A 503 61.68 -9.49 6.89
C GLN A 503 62.70 -8.46 7.41
N GLY A 504 62.38 -7.81 8.53
CA GLY A 504 63.24 -6.85 9.21
C GLY A 504 63.36 -5.49 8.52
N THR A 505 62.43 -5.15 7.64
CA THR A 505 62.42 -3.87 6.90
C THR A 505 61.20 -3.02 7.22
N SER A 506 61.35 -1.71 7.10
CA SER A 506 60.22 -0.77 7.11
C SER A 506 60.01 -0.22 5.70
N GLY A 507 58.76 0.03 5.33
CA GLY A 507 58.39 0.49 3.99
C GLY A 507 56.98 1.07 3.94
N GLN A 508 56.50 1.32 2.72
CA GLN A 508 55.14 1.76 2.48
C GLN A 508 54.42 0.78 1.56
N VAL A 509 53.11 0.64 1.75
CA VAL A 509 52.17 -0.08 0.89
C VAL A 509 51.11 0.92 0.45
N THR A 510 51.01 1.16 -0.84
CA THR A 510 49.92 1.92 -1.45
C THR A 510 48.77 0.96 -1.71
N LEU A 511 47.63 1.20 -1.06
CA LEU A 511 46.37 0.53 -1.33
C LEU A 511 45.55 1.35 -2.33
N ARG A 512 44.99 0.71 -3.35
CA ARG A 512 44.06 1.34 -4.30
C ARG A 512 42.71 0.62 -4.27
N GLY A 513 41.65 1.39 -4.46
CA GLY A 513 40.29 0.87 -4.46
C GLY A 513 39.23 1.97 -4.45
N LEU A 514 38.15 1.78 -3.68
CA LEU A 514 37.00 2.69 -3.64
C LEU A 514 36.53 2.94 -2.21
N TYR A 515 35.92 4.11 -1.99
CA TYR A 515 35.22 4.52 -0.77
C TYR A 515 36.09 4.61 0.49
N PHE A 516 37.38 4.93 0.35
CA PHE A 516 38.24 5.19 1.51
C PHE A 516 37.88 6.52 2.17
N GLN A 517 37.84 6.55 3.50
CA GLN A 517 37.51 7.74 4.29
C GLN A 517 38.70 8.22 5.11
N ASP A 518 38.79 9.53 5.33
CA ASP A 518 39.81 10.12 6.20
C ASP A 518 39.74 9.54 7.62
N GLY A 519 40.86 9.10 8.17
CA GLY A 519 40.91 8.41 9.47
C GLY A 519 40.68 6.89 9.42
N ALA A 520 40.64 6.27 8.23
CA ALA A 520 40.60 4.80 8.14
C ALA A 520 41.83 4.14 8.78
N THR A 521 41.62 2.95 9.35
CA THR A 521 42.68 2.09 9.89
C THR A 521 42.95 0.92 8.94
N VAL A 522 44.15 0.36 9.03
CA VAL A 522 44.57 -0.78 8.21
C VAL A 522 45.23 -1.81 9.09
N ASP A 523 44.84 -3.07 8.91
CA ASP A 523 45.40 -4.23 9.58
C ASP A 523 45.81 -5.29 8.57
N PHE A 524 46.86 -6.06 8.87
CA PHE A 524 47.31 -7.18 8.05
C PHE A 524 47.06 -8.50 8.76
N SER A 525 46.74 -9.54 7.99
CA SER A 525 46.58 -10.90 8.50
C SER A 525 47.50 -11.86 7.73
N PRO A 526 48.45 -12.55 8.40
CA PRO A 526 48.65 -12.63 9.85
C PRO A 526 48.99 -11.31 10.56
N ASP A 527 48.51 -11.15 11.79
CA ASP A 527 48.67 -9.94 12.62
C ASP A 527 50.08 -9.86 13.23
N THR A 528 51.07 -9.70 12.35
CA THR A 528 52.49 -9.54 12.72
C THR A 528 53.14 -8.34 12.06
N ILE A 529 52.48 -7.69 11.09
CA ILE A 529 53.00 -6.49 10.44
C ILE A 529 52.58 -5.29 11.28
N GLU A 530 53.55 -4.49 11.74
CA GLU A 530 53.26 -3.28 12.49
C GLU A 530 52.88 -2.16 11.53
N VAL A 531 51.66 -1.63 11.65
CA VAL A 531 51.22 -0.44 10.92
C VAL A 531 51.59 0.80 11.72
N THR A 532 52.50 1.61 11.18
CA THR A 532 53.09 2.78 11.84
C THR A 532 52.45 4.11 11.42
N GLY A 533 51.65 4.10 10.35
CA GLY A 533 50.87 5.25 9.90
C GLY A 533 49.98 4.93 8.71
N VAL A 534 48.82 5.57 8.65
CA VAL A 534 47.87 5.46 7.53
C VAL A 534 47.60 6.88 7.02
N GLN A 535 47.87 7.12 5.74
CA GLN A 535 47.62 8.40 5.09
C GLN A 535 46.62 8.20 3.96
N ILE A 536 45.43 8.79 4.10
CA ILE A 536 44.41 8.80 3.07
C ILE A 536 44.76 9.89 2.05
N VAL A 537 45.06 9.47 0.81
CA VAL A 537 45.42 10.40 -0.27
C VAL A 537 44.16 10.87 -1.00
N SER A 538 43.21 9.96 -1.19
CA SER A 538 41.88 10.20 -1.77
C SER A 538 40.92 9.08 -1.40
N GLU A 539 39.66 9.16 -1.82
CA GLU A 539 38.69 8.07 -1.68
C GLU A 539 39.08 6.77 -2.43
N ASN A 540 40.13 6.81 -3.25
CA ASN A 540 40.62 5.68 -4.04
C ASN A 540 42.05 5.25 -3.72
N GLU A 541 42.76 5.96 -2.84
CA GLU A 541 44.17 5.68 -2.57
C GLU A 541 44.56 5.97 -1.12
N VAL A 542 45.23 4.99 -0.50
CA VAL A 542 45.79 5.08 0.86
C VAL A 542 47.26 4.67 0.83
N ILE A 543 48.11 5.40 1.55
CA ILE A 543 49.51 5.03 1.78
C ILE A 543 49.65 4.56 3.23
N VAL A 544 50.01 3.29 3.40
CA VAL A 544 50.19 2.64 4.69
C VAL A 544 51.69 2.48 4.96
N SER A 545 52.18 3.04 6.04
CA SER A 545 53.57 2.87 6.48
C SER A 545 53.65 1.66 7.41
N ILE A 546 54.51 0.69 7.08
CA ILE A 546 54.60 -0.60 7.78
C ILE A 546 56.03 -0.90 8.24
N THR A 547 56.14 -1.68 9.32
CA THR A 547 57.37 -2.35 9.75
C THR A 547 57.13 -3.86 9.74
N VAL A 548 57.96 -4.59 9.00
CA VAL A 548 57.93 -6.06 8.91
C VAL A 548 58.95 -6.62 9.92
N PRO A 549 58.53 -7.32 10.98
CA PRO A 549 59.46 -7.94 11.92
C PRO A 549 60.45 -8.91 11.25
N ALA A 550 61.60 -9.11 11.90
CA ALA A 550 62.65 -10.01 11.40
C ALA A 550 62.21 -11.49 11.39
N ASP A 551 61.21 -11.84 12.18
CA ASP A 551 60.64 -13.18 12.36
C ASP A 551 59.20 -13.30 11.82
N ALA A 552 58.70 -12.29 11.10
CA ALA A 552 57.36 -12.31 10.50
C ALA A 552 57.16 -13.56 9.62
N PRO A 553 56.05 -14.31 9.75
CA PRO A 553 55.78 -15.48 8.91
C PRO A 553 55.96 -15.18 7.42
N LEU A 554 56.63 -16.08 6.70
CA LEU A 554 56.79 -15.95 5.25
C LEU A 554 55.49 -16.33 4.54
N GLY A 555 55.21 -15.67 3.43
CA GLY A 555 54.02 -15.94 2.62
C GLY A 555 53.13 -14.73 2.41
N ALA A 556 51.91 -14.99 1.96
CA ALA A 556 50.95 -13.95 1.63
C ALA A 556 50.21 -13.45 2.88
N TYR A 557 49.98 -12.15 2.93
CA TYR A 557 49.17 -11.48 3.96
C TYR A 557 47.95 -10.87 3.28
N ALA A 558 46.79 -11.00 3.90
CA ALA A 558 45.63 -10.19 3.56
C ALA A 558 45.76 -8.81 4.21
N VAL A 559 45.12 -7.81 3.63
CA VAL A 559 44.96 -6.49 4.25
C VAL A 559 43.47 -6.26 4.48
N THR A 560 43.12 -5.64 5.60
CA THR A 560 41.77 -5.15 5.89
C THR A 560 41.86 -3.66 6.15
N LEU A 561 41.05 -2.89 5.43
CA LEU A 561 40.88 -1.46 5.66
C LEU A 561 39.52 -1.23 6.31
N THR A 562 39.51 -0.50 7.41
CA THR A 562 38.28 -0.14 8.15
C THR A 562 38.14 1.38 8.18
N ASN A 563 37.06 1.90 7.63
CA ASN A 563 36.72 3.32 7.67
C ASN A 563 36.25 3.74 9.08
N PRO A 564 36.26 5.05 9.40
CA PRO A 564 35.77 5.55 10.68
C PRO A 564 34.28 5.28 10.94
N ASP A 565 33.50 5.09 9.87
CA ASP A 565 32.10 4.69 9.95
C ASP A 565 31.90 3.19 10.23
N GLU A 566 32.97 2.45 10.55
CA GLU A 566 32.98 1.00 10.80
C GLU A 566 32.78 0.13 9.54
N GLY A 567 32.63 0.72 8.34
CA GLY A 567 32.66 -0.04 7.08
C GLY A 567 34.04 -0.65 6.83
N SER A 568 34.10 -1.94 6.48
CA SER A 568 35.37 -2.66 6.31
C SER A 568 35.46 -3.43 5.01
N GLY A 569 36.65 -3.46 4.41
CA GLY A 569 36.95 -4.21 3.18
C GLY A 569 38.29 -4.91 3.27
N SER A 570 38.35 -6.16 2.80
CA SER A 570 39.57 -6.97 2.83
C SER A 570 40.03 -7.33 1.42
N PHE A 571 41.34 -7.33 1.21
CA PHE A 571 41.98 -7.83 0.01
C PHE A 571 42.91 -8.99 0.38
N ASP A 572 42.53 -10.18 -0.06
CA ASP A 572 43.31 -11.39 0.16
C ASP A 572 44.62 -11.33 -0.62
N ARG A 573 45.71 -11.80 0.01
CA ARG A 573 47.03 -11.83 -0.59
C ARG A 573 47.45 -10.44 -1.12
N ALA A 574 47.27 -9.41 -0.31
CA ALA A 574 47.65 -8.04 -0.59
C ALA A 574 49.18 -7.88 -0.72
N ILE A 575 49.95 -8.47 0.18
CA ILE A 575 51.42 -8.44 0.16
C ILE A 575 52.01 -9.83 0.41
N PHE A 576 53.29 -10.01 0.09
CA PHE A 576 54.03 -11.25 0.26
C PHE A 576 55.38 -11.00 0.95
N ILE A 577 55.57 -11.64 2.11
CA ILE A 577 56.78 -11.51 2.91
C ILE A 577 57.80 -12.57 2.52
N LYS A 578 59.00 -12.10 2.16
CA LYS A 578 60.17 -12.89 1.81
C LYS A 578 61.21 -12.86 2.94
N PRO A 579 62.07 -13.90 3.04
CA PRO A 579 63.13 -13.91 4.04
C PRO A 579 64.13 -12.78 3.80
N ALA A 580 64.72 -12.26 4.87
CA ALA A 580 65.80 -11.29 4.77
C ALA A 580 66.99 -11.88 3.96
N PRO A 581 67.68 -11.10 3.12
CA PRO A 581 68.85 -11.58 2.40
C PRO A 581 69.93 -12.05 3.38
N VAL A 582 70.32 -13.33 3.30
CA VAL A 582 71.43 -13.85 4.11
C VAL A 582 72.74 -13.26 3.57
N LYS A 583 73.45 -12.48 4.38
CA LYS A 583 74.78 -11.98 4.01
C LYS A 583 75.70 -13.18 3.72
N PRO A 584 76.35 -13.28 2.55
CA PRO A 584 77.30 -14.35 2.30
C PRO A 584 78.42 -14.27 3.35
N VAL A 585 78.65 -15.35 4.08
CA VAL A 585 79.84 -15.51 4.90
C VAL A 585 81.00 -15.64 3.90
N ILE A 586 81.80 -14.59 3.75
CA ILE A 586 83.14 -14.75 3.19
C ILE A 586 83.96 -15.38 4.31
N ASP A 587 84.09 -16.71 4.28
CA ASP A 587 85.07 -17.39 5.10
C ASP A 587 86.45 -16.95 4.60
N GLY A 588 87.08 -16.09 5.38
CA GLY A 588 88.37 -15.52 5.08
C GLY A 588 89.45 -16.57 5.31
N ASP A 589 89.65 -17.46 4.35
CA ASP A 589 90.87 -18.28 4.29
C ASP A 589 91.34 -18.43 2.84
N CYS A 590 92.06 -17.41 2.38
CA CYS A 590 92.94 -17.48 1.21
C CYS A 590 94.38 -17.39 1.69
N SER A 591 94.92 -18.48 2.26
CA SER A 591 96.36 -18.64 2.46
C SER A 591 96.99 -19.22 1.19
N CYS A 592 97.70 -18.38 0.44
CA CYS A 592 98.59 -18.81 -0.62
C CYS A 592 99.95 -19.25 -0.03
N SER A 593 100.24 -20.55 -0.03
CA SER A 593 101.62 -21.06 0.10
C SER A 593 101.80 -22.48 -0.46
N THR A 594 102.51 -22.53 -1.60
CA THR A 594 103.54 -23.52 -2.01
C THR A 594 103.24 -25.03 -2.11
N GLY A 595 103.34 -25.56 -3.34
CA GLY A 595 104.26 -26.68 -3.63
C GLY A 595 103.63 -28.00 -4.15
N PRO A 596 104.27 -28.71 -5.11
CA PRO A 596 103.58 -29.64 -6.02
C PRO A 596 103.79 -31.13 -5.71
N GLY A 597 102.81 -31.96 -6.10
CA GLY A 597 103.05 -33.36 -6.47
C GLY A 597 102.05 -34.40 -5.92
N GLY A 598 101.45 -35.17 -6.84
CA GLY A 598 101.44 -36.63 -6.70
C GLY A 598 100.11 -37.39 -6.58
N ARG A 599 99.76 -38.04 -7.71
CA ARG A 599 99.16 -39.39 -7.90
C ARG A 599 97.65 -39.65 -7.73
N ILE A 600 97.08 -40.13 -8.85
CA ILE A 600 95.86 -40.96 -9.01
C ILE A 600 96.18 -42.41 -8.55
N PRO A 601 95.22 -43.21 -8.03
CA PRO A 601 94.49 -44.18 -8.89
C PRO A 601 93.03 -44.50 -8.45
N GLY A 602 92.13 -44.77 -9.41
CA GLY A 602 90.94 -45.63 -9.19
C GLY A 602 91.31 -47.12 -9.31
N PRO A 603 90.40 -48.07 -9.61
CA PRO A 603 88.96 -48.19 -9.39
C PRO A 603 88.60 -49.52 -8.67
N GLY A 604 87.31 -49.80 -8.40
CA GLY A 604 86.89 -51.15 -8.00
C GLY A 604 85.40 -51.30 -7.63
N GLY A 605 84.56 -51.68 -8.61
CA GLY A 605 83.33 -52.47 -8.33
C GLY A 605 83.70 -53.94 -7.99
N PRO A 606 82.75 -54.89 -7.79
CA PRO A 606 81.47 -55.02 -8.51
C PRO A 606 80.23 -55.53 -7.72
N PHE A 607 79.05 -55.30 -8.33
CA PHE A 607 77.83 -56.11 -8.48
C PHE A 607 77.37 -57.16 -7.44
N SER A 608 76.10 -57.04 -7.00
CA SER A 608 75.00 -57.95 -7.41
C SER A 608 73.62 -57.41 -6.99
N GLY A 609 72.67 -57.34 -7.94
CA GLY A 609 71.23 -57.12 -7.71
C GLY A 609 70.47 -58.46 -7.61
N PRO A 610 69.14 -58.55 -7.89
CA PRO A 610 68.27 -57.55 -8.51
C PRO A 610 66.86 -57.38 -7.87
N GLY A 611 66.09 -56.41 -8.39
CA GLY A 611 64.64 -56.26 -8.12
C GLY A 611 63.98 -55.04 -8.76
N SER A 612 63.85 -55.04 -10.10
CA SER A 612 62.79 -54.47 -10.97
C SER A 612 62.37 -52.98 -10.84
N LEU A 613 62.76 -52.10 -11.78
CA LEU A 613 62.14 -51.71 -13.09
C LEU A 613 61.02 -50.64 -12.95
N LEU A 614 61.27 -49.35 -13.24
CA LEU A 614 61.38 -48.65 -14.55
C LEU A 614 60.15 -48.79 -15.46
N LEU A 615 59.73 -47.84 -16.31
CA LEU A 615 59.94 -46.40 -16.59
C LEU A 615 59.25 -46.21 -17.97
N LEU A 616 58.74 -45.00 -18.26
CA LEU A 616 58.84 -44.26 -19.54
C LEU A 616 57.54 -43.59 -19.94
N GLY A 617 57.61 -42.26 -20.02
CA GLY A 617 56.71 -41.45 -20.83
C GLY A 617 57.13 -41.42 -22.30
N LEU A 618 56.27 -40.82 -23.12
CA LEU A 618 56.60 -39.78 -24.11
C LEU A 618 55.28 -39.29 -24.73
N GLY A 619 55.22 -38.01 -25.08
CA GLY A 619 54.03 -37.34 -25.62
C GLY A 619 53.87 -37.41 -27.15
N LEU A 620 53.07 -36.43 -27.64
CA LEU A 620 52.66 -36.10 -29.03
C LEU A 620 51.46 -36.93 -29.55
N PHE A 621 50.43 -36.41 -30.24
CA PHE A 621 50.27 -35.21 -31.08
C PHE A 621 48.77 -35.02 -31.52
N ILE A 622 48.39 -33.79 -31.94
CA ILE A 622 47.41 -33.41 -33.02
C ILE A 622 45.98 -32.88 -32.64
N ILE A 623 45.84 -31.54 -32.70
CA ILE A 623 45.01 -30.65 -33.58
C ILE A 623 43.53 -30.99 -33.93
N ARG A 624 42.61 -30.04 -33.65
CA ARG A 624 41.68 -29.31 -34.59
C ARG A 624 40.72 -28.41 -33.75
N ARG A 625 40.63 -27.08 -33.88
CA ARG A 625 40.23 -26.12 -34.95
C ARG A 625 38.74 -25.70 -34.92
N PHE A 626 38.51 -24.39 -34.69
CA PHE A 626 37.38 -23.47 -35.07
C PHE A 626 35.95 -23.84 -34.61
N GLY A 627 35.02 -22.94 -34.30
CA GLY A 627 34.86 -21.50 -34.53
C GLY A 627 33.51 -21.23 -35.21
N HIS A 628 32.65 -20.40 -34.58
CA HIS A 628 31.34 -19.84 -35.02
C HIS A 628 30.13 -20.74 -35.23
N ALA A 629 29.07 -20.48 -34.46
CA ALA A 629 27.88 -19.73 -34.91
C ALA A 629 27.29 -18.99 -33.70
#